data_AF-A0A7C3FXU2-F1
#
_entry.id   AF-A0A7C3FXU2-F1
#
_cell.length_a   1.000
_cell.length_b   1.000
_cell.length_c   1.000
_cell.angle_alpha   90.00
_cell.angle_beta   90.00
_cell.angle_gamma   90.00
#
_symmetry.space_group_name_H-M   'P 1'
#
loop_
_entity.id
_entity.type
_entity.pdbx_description
1 polymer ?
#
loop_
_entity_poly.entity_id
_entity_poly.type
_entity_poly.pdbx_seq_one_letter_code
_entity_poly.pdbx_strand_id
1 'polypeptide(L)'
;NLRDLNAAIYEGAVQRVRPKLMTVFAILAGLAPIMYTHGVGSEVMQRIAAPMLGGVVSSAILSLVIIPILYEIYMKWEINKDENTNI
;
A
#
# COMPACT_ATOMS: atom_id res chain seq x y z
N ASN A 1 -7.71 -28.58 -7.91
CA ASN A 1 -8.21 -27.61 -8.90
C ASN A 1 -7.29 -26.39 -8.94
N LEU A 2 -6.44 -26.25 -9.97
CA LEU A 2 -5.52 -25.11 -10.12
C LEU A 2 -6.24 -23.76 -10.34
N ARG A 3 -7.50 -23.79 -10.80
CA ARG A 3 -8.36 -22.62 -11.02
C ARG A 3 -8.83 -21.98 -9.71
N ASP A 4 -9.16 -22.79 -8.71
CA ASP A 4 -9.63 -22.32 -7.40
C ASP A 4 -8.50 -21.67 -6.59
N LEU A 5 -7.26 -22.16 -6.74
CA LEU A 5 -6.09 -21.59 -6.05
C LEU A 5 -5.71 -20.21 -6.60
N ASN A 6 -5.72 -20.02 -7.92
CA ASN A 6 -5.47 -18.70 -8.52
C ASN A 6 -6.56 -17.69 -8.14
N ALA A 7 -7.83 -18.11 -8.09
CA ALA A 7 -8.93 -17.28 -7.64
C ALA A 7 -8.74 -16.84 -6.17
N ALA A 8 -8.38 -17.77 -5.28
CA ALA A 8 -8.14 -17.47 -3.87
C ALA A 8 -6.95 -16.51 -3.65
N ILE A 9 -5.86 -16.66 -4.42
CA ILE A 9 -4.70 -15.75 -4.36
C ILE A 9 -5.07 -14.36 -4.88
N TYR A 10 -5.80 -14.28 -6.00
CA TYR A 10 -6.26 -13.01 -6.55
C TYR A 10 -7.21 -12.30 -5.58
N GLU A 11 -8.14 -13.04 -4.99
CA GLU A 11 -9.12 -12.52 -4.03
C GLU A 11 -8.43 -12.04 -2.73
N GLY A 12 -7.43 -12.78 -2.24
CA GLY A 12 -6.61 -12.37 -1.11
C GLY A 12 -5.71 -11.14 -1.39
N ALA A 13 -5.18 -11.03 -2.61
CA ALA A 13 -4.41 -9.86 -3.04
C ALA A 13 -5.29 -8.60 -3.13
N VAL A 14 -6.47 -8.72 -3.76
CA VAL A 14 -7.44 -7.62 -3.88
C VAL A 14 -7.97 -7.17 -2.52
N GLN A 15 -8.19 -8.10 -1.57
CA GLN A 15 -8.64 -7.78 -0.21
C GLN A 15 -7.64 -6.91 0.57
N ARG A 16 -6.34 -6.90 0.22
CA ARG A 16 -5.33 -6.04 0.87
C ARG A 16 -5.14 -4.71 0.14
N VAL A 17 -5.23 -4.71 -1.19
CA VAL A 17 -5.07 -3.51 -2.01
C VAL A 17 -6.25 -2.56 -1.81
N ARG A 18 -7.48 -3.08 -1.70
CA ARG A 18 -8.69 -2.25 -1.54
C ARG A 18 -8.66 -1.40 -0.26
N PRO A 19 -8.35 -1.92 0.95
CA PRO A 19 -8.16 -1.12 2.16
C PRO A 19 -7.01 -0.11 2.07
N LYS A 20 -5.90 -0.46 1.41
CA LYS A 20 -4.74 0.43 1.29
C LYS A 20 -5.00 1.62 0.38
N LEU A 21 -5.75 1.39 -0.70
CA LEU A 21 -6.23 2.47 -1.56
C LEU A 21 -7.29 3.30 -0.85
N MET A 22 -8.20 2.68 -0.09
CA MET A 22 -9.25 3.38 0.67
C MET A 22 -8.66 4.43 1.61
N THR A 23 -7.62 4.09 2.37
CA THR A 23 -6.99 5.03 3.30
C THR A 23 -6.31 6.19 2.58
N VAL A 24 -5.58 5.91 1.48
CA VAL A 24 -4.97 6.96 0.66
C VAL A 24 -6.03 7.91 0.12
N PHE A 25 -7.09 7.37 -0.49
CA PHE A 25 -8.18 8.20 -1.03
C PHE A 25 -8.89 9.01 0.06
N ALA A 26 -9.15 8.42 1.24
CA ALA A 26 -9.77 9.14 2.35
C ALA A 26 -8.90 10.31 2.83
N ILE A 27 -7.58 10.10 2.93
CA ILE A 27 -6.62 11.14 3.33
C ILE A 27 -6.56 12.24 2.27
N LEU A 28 -6.42 11.87 0.99
CA LEU A 28 -6.42 12.82 -0.12
C LEU A 28 -7.72 13.64 -0.13
N ALA A 29 -8.88 13.00 0.01
CA ALA A 29 -10.18 13.66 0.02
C ALA A 29 -10.38 14.58 1.24
N GLY A 30 -9.90 14.19 2.42
CA GLY A 30 -10.01 15.00 3.64
C GLY A 30 -9.08 16.21 3.67
N LEU A 31 -7.90 16.11 3.06
CA LEU A 31 -6.89 17.18 3.02
C LEU A 31 -6.94 18.03 1.74
N ALA A 32 -7.56 17.54 0.66
CA ALA A 32 -7.79 18.29 -0.57
C ALA A 32 -8.44 19.68 -0.35
N PRO A 33 -9.53 19.83 0.44
CA PRO A 33 -10.13 21.14 0.64
C PRO A 33 -9.20 22.10 1.40
N ILE A 34 -8.43 21.59 2.37
CA ILE A 34 -7.47 22.39 3.17
C ILE A 34 -6.44 23.04 2.24
N MET A 35 -5.98 22.31 1.23
CA MET A 35 -5.06 22.82 0.21
C MET A 35 -5.65 23.91 -0.69
N TYR A 36 -6.97 23.93 -0.93
CA TYR A 36 -7.61 24.94 -1.77
C TYR A 36 -8.11 26.16 -0.99
N THR A 37 -8.15 26.10 0.34
CA THR A 37 -8.56 27.24 1.16
C THR A 37 -7.52 28.36 1.11
N HIS A 38 -7.94 29.59 0.81
CA HIS A 38 -7.08 30.78 0.81
C HIS A 38 -7.66 31.79 1.83
N GLY A 39 -7.27 31.64 3.09
CA GLY A 39 -7.72 32.48 4.20
C GLY A 39 -6.60 32.71 5.22
N VAL A 40 -6.81 33.62 6.17
CA VAL A 40 -5.82 33.92 7.23
C VAL A 40 -5.54 32.64 8.03
N GLY A 41 -4.28 32.20 8.07
CA GLY A 41 -3.84 30.94 8.70
C GLY A 41 -3.77 29.72 7.76
N SER A 42 -4.23 29.84 6.52
CA SER A 42 -4.13 28.76 5.51
C SER A 42 -2.67 28.39 5.20
N GLU A 43 -1.78 29.38 5.09
CA GLU A 43 -0.36 29.10 4.83
C GLU A 43 0.28 28.16 5.85
N VAL A 44 -0.12 28.25 7.12
CA VAL A 44 0.40 27.39 8.18
C VAL A 44 -0.18 25.98 8.06
N MET A 45 -1.50 25.87 7.84
CA MET A 45 -2.16 24.57 7.65
C MET A 45 -1.64 23.83 6.42
N GLN A 46 -1.43 24.53 5.31
CA GLN A 46 -0.88 23.95 4.08
C GLN A 46 0.55 23.44 4.27
N ARG A 47 1.41 24.16 5.02
CA ARG A 47 2.77 23.72 5.33
C ARG A 47 2.84 22.44 6.16
N ILE A 48 1.80 22.16 6.95
CA ILE A 48 1.67 20.91 7.73
C ILE A 48 1.05 19.81 6.88
N ALA A 49 -0.01 20.13 6.13
CA ALA A 49 -0.77 19.19 5.31
C ALA A 49 0.01 18.66 4.10
N ALA A 50 0.79 19.51 3.43
CA ALA A 50 1.55 19.15 2.23
C ALA A 50 2.54 17.98 2.46
N PRO A 51 3.42 18.00 3.49
CA PRO A 51 4.30 16.87 3.76
C PRO A 51 3.55 15.63 4.24
N MET A 52 2.41 15.78 4.95
CA MET A 52 1.58 14.64 5.34
C MET A 52 0.99 13.91 4.12
N LEU A 53 0.45 14.66 3.16
CA LEU A 53 -0.05 14.12 1.89
C LEU A 53 1.05 13.37 1.12
N GLY A 54 2.21 14.02 0.95
CA GLY A 54 3.37 13.42 0.29
C GLY A 54 3.87 12.16 0.99
N GLY A 55 3.95 12.18 2.33
CA GLY A 55 4.39 11.05 3.14
C GLY A 55 3.44 9.86 3.09
N VAL A 56 2.13 10.10 3.16
CA VAL A 56 1.12 9.02 3.04
C VAL A 56 1.14 8.39 1.66
N VAL A 57 1.21 9.18 0.60
CA VAL A 57 1.31 8.65 -0.77
C VAL A 57 2.60 7.86 -0.96
N SER A 58 3.74 8.42 -0.52
CA SER A 58 5.05 7.76 -0.65
C SER A 58 5.11 6.46 0.15
N SER A 59 4.62 6.45 1.39
CA SER A 59 4.57 5.25 2.25
C SER A 59 3.59 4.20 1.74
N ALA A 60 2.47 4.60 1.12
CA ALA A 60 1.52 3.68 0.51
C ALA A 60 2.12 2.99 -0.72
N ILE A 61 2.77 3.75 -1.62
CA ILE A 61 3.49 3.22 -2.78
C ILE A 61 4.61 2.30 -2.30
N LEU A 62 5.44 2.77 -1.37
CA LEU A 62 6.53 1.98 -0.80
C LEU A 62 6.00 0.67 -0.22
N SER A 63 4.91 0.69 0.55
CA SER A 63 4.31 -0.51 1.13
C SER A 63 3.70 -1.44 0.08
N LEU A 64 3.14 -0.90 -1.01
CA LEU A 64 2.62 -1.72 -2.12
C LEU A 64 3.74 -2.40 -2.91
N VAL A 65 4.95 -1.85 -2.91
CA VAL A 65 6.13 -2.42 -3.57
C VAL A 65 6.94 -3.33 -2.62
N ILE A 66 7.11 -2.93 -1.35
CA ILE A 66 7.87 -3.69 -0.36
C ILE A 66 7.20 -5.02 -0.02
N ILE A 67 5.87 -5.05 0.14
CA ILE A 67 5.16 -6.28 0.52
C ILE A 67 5.30 -7.38 -0.55
N PRO A 68 5.07 -7.15 -1.86
CA PRO A 68 5.26 -8.19 -2.87
C PRO A 68 6.73 -8.60 -2.98
N ILE A 69 7.68 -7.67 -2.88
CA ILE A 69 9.12 -8.01 -2.91
C ILE A 69 9.49 -8.93 -1.73
N LEU A 70 9.07 -8.58 -0.51
CA LEU A 70 9.31 -9.41 0.68
C LEU A 70 8.62 -10.79 0.54
N TYR A 71 7.41 -10.82 0.00
CA TYR A 71 6.67 -12.05 -0.22
C TYR A 71 7.35 -12.95 -1.26
N GLU A 72 7.83 -12.41 -2.38
CA GLU A 72 8.58 -13.17 -3.39
C GLU A 72 9.88 -13.73 -2.83
N ILE A 73 10.62 -12.95 -2.03
CA ILE A 73 11.85 -13.42 -1.38
C ILE A 73 11.54 -14.55 -0.40
N TYR A 74 10.50 -14.39 0.43
CA TYR A 74 10.10 -15.40 1.41
C TYR A 74 9.62 -16.68 0.74
N MET A 75 8.78 -16.56 -0.31
CA MET A 75 8.32 -17.70 -1.10
C MET A 75 9.49 -18.43 -1.78
N LYS A 76 10.46 -17.70 -2.33
CA LYS A 76 11.68 -18.31 -2.91
C LYS A 76 12.49 -19.07 -1.87
N TRP A 77 12.62 -18.54 -0.65
CA TRP A 77 13.31 -19.22 0.44
C TRP A 77 12.60 -20.50 0.89
N GLU A 78 11.26 -20.47 0.97
CA GLU A 78 10.47 -21.64 1.32
C GLU A 78 10.62 -22.75 0.27
N ILE A 79 10.51 -22.41 -1.02
CA ILE A 79 10.68 -23.37 -2.13
C ILE A 79 12.09 -23.99 -2.13
N ASN A 80 13.13 -23.21 -1.82
CA ASN A 80 14.51 -23.72 -1.77
C ASN A 80 14.75 -24.65 -0.57
N LYS A 81 13.97 -24.51 0.50
CA LYS A 81 14.06 -25.33 1.71
C LYS A 81 13.44 -26.73 1.51
N ASP A 82 12.42 -26.83 0.67
CA ASP A 82 11.78 -28.08 0.29
C ASP A 82 12.64 -28.93 -0.67
N GLU A 83 13.45 -28.28 -1.52
CA GLU A 83 14.38 -28.93 -2.44
C GLU A 83 15.57 -29.59 -1.72
N ASN A 84 16.01 -29.03 -0.59
CA ASN A 84 17.12 -29.57 0.22
C ASN A 84 16.68 -30.60 1.29
N THR A 85 15.39 -30.90 1.41
CA THR A 85 14.88 -31.92 2.35
C THR A 85 14.54 -33.24 1.65
N ASN A 86 14.70 -33.32 0.32
CA ASN A 86 14.48 -34.52 -0.50
C ASN A 86 15.78 -35.16 -1.04
N ILE A 87 16.93 -34.92 -0.38
CA ILE A 87 18.18 -35.67 -0.62
C ILE A 87 18.61 -36.38 0.66
#